data_AF-A0A2N3ELI1-F1
#
_entry.id   AF-A0A2N3ELI1-F1
#
_cell.length_a   1.000
_cell.length_b   1.000
_cell.length_c   1.000
_cell.angle_alpha   90.00
_cell.angle_beta   90.00
_cell.angle_gamma   90.00
#
_symmetry.space_group_name_H-M   'P 1'
#
loop_
_entity.id
_entity.type
_entity.pdbx_description
1 polymer ?
#
loop_
_entity_poly.entity_id
_entity_poly.type
_entity_poly.pdbx_seq_one_letter_code
_entity_poly.pdbx_strand_id
1 'polypeptide(L)'
;MRRRNILSIAAFLILAGCFISTGDLIKPADADYPVADGTHFAIYSLLADGTRAGNTPDKAVVTRKDGFYVMTMTESPNKTGLEGNVMTGLMKAFETGLYAVMVQDPEKPGHNLYMLARKDGARWLRWDLVCPDFVNLAEENGVTVASMGVTIVSSDCEVKDFASLTKAMRFVHENKKPDWEYVVE
;
A
#
# COMPACT_ATOMS: atom_id res chain seq x y z
N MET A 1 -42.38 10.11 4.38
CA MET A 1 -41.45 11.22 4.17
C MET A 1 -40.03 10.66 4.18
N ARG A 2 -39.35 10.67 3.03
CA ARG A 2 -37.98 10.18 2.85
C ARG A 2 -37.00 11.07 3.62
N ARG A 3 -36.15 10.49 4.46
CA ARG A 3 -34.79 10.99 4.70
C ARG A 3 -33.82 9.87 4.37
N ARG A 4 -33.33 9.92 3.12
CA ARG A 4 -32.14 9.22 2.64
C ARG A 4 -30.96 9.86 3.39
N ASN A 5 -30.40 9.16 4.38
CA ASN A 5 -29.10 9.52 4.91
C ASN A 5 -28.05 8.97 3.94
N ILE A 6 -27.38 9.89 3.26
CA ILE A 6 -26.25 9.65 2.38
C ILE A 6 -25.08 9.24 3.29
N LEU A 7 -24.90 7.94 3.48
CA LEU A 7 -23.67 7.34 4.00
C LEU A 7 -22.97 6.66 2.83
N SER A 8 -22.47 7.46 1.89
CA SER A 8 -21.76 6.95 0.71
C SER A 8 -20.78 8.00 0.17
N ILE A 9 -19.77 8.40 0.96
CA ILE A 9 -18.56 9.09 0.44
C ILE A 9 -17.27 8.66 1.16
N ALA A 10 -17.32 8.09 2.38
CA ALA A 10 -16.10 7.79 3.14
C ALA A 10 -15.38 6.47 2.78
N ALA A 11 -15.98 5.58 1.98
CA ALA A 11 -15.38 4.28 1.64
C ALA A 11 -14.26 4.36 0.57
N PHE A 12 -14.13 5.48 -0.15
CA PHE A 12 -13.17 5.60 -1.25
C PHE A 12 -11.73 5.95 -0.82
N LEU A 13 -11.50 6.28 0.46
CA LEU A 13 -10.21 6.77 0.94
C LEU A 13 -9.42 5.77 1.79
N ILE A 14 -10.00 4.62 2.13
CA ILE A 14 -9.44 3.73 3.16
C ILE A 14 -8.55 2.63 2.54
N LEU A 15 -8.47 2.56 1.21
CA LEU A 15 -7.72 1.56 0.45
C LEU A 15 -6.91 2.22 -0.67
N ALA A 16 -6.13 3.24 -0.34
CA ALA A 16 -5.20 3.86 -1.28
C ALA A 16 -4.04 2.89 -1.60
N GLY A 17 -4.32 1.95 -2.50
CA GLY A 17 -3.32 1.22 -3.24
C GLY A 17 -2.98 2.01 -4.51
N CYS A 18 -1.70 2.17 -4.80
CA CYS A 18 -1.24 2.88 -5.98
C CYS A 18 -1.62 2.19 -7.28
N PHE A 19 -1.56 0.87 -7.26
CA PHE A 19 -1.80 0.06 -8.43
C PHE A 19 -2.79 -1.04 -8.10
N ILE A 20 -3.66 -1.32 -9.06
CA ILE A 20 -4.58 -2.44 -8.99
C ILE A 20 -4.24 -3.49 -10.03
N SER A 21 -4.65 -4.73 -9.80
CA SER A 21 -4.65 -5.77 -10.82
C SER A 21 -5.84 -6.69 -10.67
N THR A 22 -6.40 -7.10 -11.81
CA THR A 22 -7.36 -8.19 -11.92
C THR A 22 -6.61 -9.53 -11.88
N GLY A 23 -6.22 -9.96 -10.68
CA GLY A 23 -5.49 -11.20 -10.44
C GLY A 23 -4.28 -11.04 -9.54
N ASP A 24 -3.66 -12.18 -9.21
CA ASP A 24 -2.52 -12.26 -8.30
C ASP A 24 -1.21 -12.07 -9.07
N LEU A 25 -0.64 -10.86 -9.00
CA LEU A 25 0.72 -10.58 -9.48
C LEU A 25 1.80 -11.16 -8.55
N ILE A 26 1.44 -11.47 -7.30
CA ILE A 26 2.28 -12.18 -6.33
C ILE A 26 1.49 -13.42 -5.91
N LYS A 27 2.03 -14.60 -6.18
CA LYS A 27 1.46 -15.87 -5.73
C LYS A 27 2.07 -16.28 -4.39
N PRO A 28 1.35 -17.02 -3.53
CA PRO A 28 1.89 -17.48 -2.23
C PRO A 28 3.22 -18.24 -2.34
N ALA A 29 3.39 -19.05 -3.40
CA ALA A 29 4.62 -19.82 -3.64
C ALA A 29 5.82 -18.96 -4.04
N ASP A 30 5.57 -17.76 -4.58
CA ASP A 30 6.60 -16.84 -5.07
C ASP A 30 6.81 -15.64 -4.13
N ALA A 31 6.07 -15.61 -3.02
CA ALA A 31 6.10 -14.52 -2.05
C ALA A 31 7.31 -14.63 -1.12
N ASP A 32 7.85 -13.46 -0.77
CA ASP A 32 8.88 -13.30 0.22
C ASP A 32 8.25 -13.00 1.59
N TYR A 33 8.91 -13.48 2.65
CA TYR A 33 8.48 -13.23 4.02
C TYR A 33 9.54 -12.48 4.86
N PRO A 34 9.83 -11.19 4.53
CA PRO A 34 10.89 -10.41 5.17
C PRO A 34 10.53 -9.84 6.56
N VAL A 35 9.27 -9.97 6.99
CA VAL A 35 8.74 -9.57 8.29
C VAL A 35 8.52 -10.85 9.09
N ALA A 36 9.02 -10.87 10.33
CA ALA A 36 8.87 -12.04 11.19
C ALA A 36 7.40 -12.23 11.61
N ASP A 37 7.00 -13.48 11.82
CA ASP A 37 5.68 -13.79 12.36
C ASP A 37 5.53 -13.25 13.79
N GLY A 38 4.41 -12.58 14.07
CA GLY A 38 4.16 -11.90 15.35
C GLY A 38 4.85 -10.54 15.48
N THR A 39 5.34 -9.93 14.40
CA THR A 39 5.97 -8.61 14.46
C THR A 39 4.96 -7.54 14.87
N HIS A 40 5.33 -6.73 15.86
CA HIS A 40 4.60 -5.52 16.24
C HIS A 40 5.18 -4.30 15.52
N PHE A 41 4.30 -3.41 15.05
CA PHE A 41 4.68 -2.17 14.39
C PHE A 41 4.07 -0.96 15.08
N ALA A 42 4.90 0.06 15.29
CA ALA A 42 4.48 1.45 15.44
C ALA A 42 4.46 2.13 14.07
N ILE A 43 3.33 2.69 13.68
CA ILE A 43 3.06 3.23 12.35
C ILE A 43 2.85 4.75 12.45
N TYR A 44 3.65 5.50 11.70
CA TYR A 44 3.64 6.95 11.66
C TYR A 44 3.35 7.44 10.25
N SER A 45 2.46 8.43 10.13
CA SER A 45 2.38 9.24 8.92
C SER A 45 3.59 10.18 8.87
N LEU A 46 4.13 10.38 7.68
CA LEU A 46 5.23 11.29 7.40
C LEU A 46 4.73 12.53 6.66
N LEU A 47 5.30 13.67 7.00
CA LEU A 47 5.14 14.93 6.26
C LEU A 47 6.03 14.92 5.00
N ALA A 48 5.83 15.91 4.13
CA ALA A 48 6.59 16.02 2.88
C ALA A 48 8.12 16.12 3.07
N ASP A 49 8.57 16.60 4.22
CA ASP A 49 10.00 16.67 4.59
C ASP A 49 10.54 15.35 5.19
N GLY A 50 9.70 14.32 5.33
CA GLY A 50 10.02 13.01 5.89
C GLY A 50 9.99 12.95 7.41
N THR A 51 9.61 14.03 8.10
CA THR A 51 9.40 14.01 9.56
C THR A 51 8.04 13.41 9.91
N ARG A 52 7.90 12.85 11.12
CA ARG A 52 6.63 12.29 11.58
C ARG A 52 5.61 13.41 11.80
N ALA A 53 4.39 13.22 11.29
CA ALA A 53 3.30 14.17 11.48
C ALA A 53 2.81 14.26 12.94
N GLY A 54 3.21 13.31 13.79
CA GLY A 54 2.90 13.30 15.22
C GLY A 54 3.72 12.26 15.98
N ASN A 55 3.65 12.31 17.31
CA ASN A 55 4.41 11.40 18.19
C ASN A 55 3.64 10.13 18.57
N THR A 56 2.34 10.09 18.32
CA THR A 56 1.48 8.96 18.67
C THR A 56 1.26 8.08 17.44
N PRO A 57 1.88 6.89 17.39
CA PRO A 57 1.69 5.99 16.26
C PRO A 57 0.34 5.28 16.30
N ASP A 58 -0.13 4.85 15.14
CA ASP A 58 -1.03 3.70 15.06
C ASP A 58 -0.23 2.42 15.33
N LYS A 59 -0.88 1.35 15.81
CA LYS A 59 -0.21 0.08 16.08
C LYS A 59 -0.82 -1.04 15.29
N ALA A 60 0.03 -1.99 14.88
CA ALA A 60 -0.42 -3.21 14.24
C ALA A 60 0.44 -4.41 14.63
N VAL A 61 -0.15 -5.59 14.46
CA VAL A 61 0.57 -6.87 14.56
C VAL A 61 0.46 -7.58 13.22
N VAL A 62 1.59 -8.08 12.73
CA VAL A 62 1.68 -8.90 11.52
C VAL A 62 1.92 -10.35 11.91
N THR A 63 1.01 -11.22 11.51
CA THR A 63 1.14 -12.68 11.66
C THR A 63 1.14 -13.37 10.30
N ARG A 64 1.50 -14.65 10.28
CA ARG A 64 1.39 -15.51 9.11
C ARG A 64 0.30 -16.55 9.29
N LYS A 65 -0.61 -16.63 8.34
CA LYS A 65 -1.70 -17.61 8.34
C LYS A 65 -1.95 -18.09 6.91
N ASP A 66 -2.03 -19.41 6.74
CA ASP A 66 -2.35 -20.07 5.46
C ASP A 66 -1.48 -19.60 4.27
N GLY A 67 -0.21 -19.23 4.54
CA GLY A 67 0.72 -18.73 3.52
C GLY A 67 0.53 -17.26 3.15
N PHE A 68 -0.18 -16.47 3.97
CA PHE A 68 -0.35 -15.04 3.80
C PHE A 68 0.11 -14.29 5.04
N TYR A 69 0.49 -13.02 4.86
CA TYR A 69 0.51 -12.08 5.98
C TYR A 69 -0.91 -11.68 6.35
N VAL A 70 -1.16 -11.61 7.64
CA VAL A 70 -2.36 -11.03 8.23
C VAL A 70 -1.93 -9.92 9.16
N MET A 71 -2.19 -8.68 8.74
CA MET A 71 -1.92 -7.48 9.52
C MET A 71 -3.21 -7.04 10.20
N THR A 72 -3.18 -6.97 11.53
CA THR A 72 -4.30 -6.47 12.35
C THR A 72 -3.89 -5.16 12.97
N MET A 73 -4.66 -4.10 12.72
CA MET A 73 -4.50 -2.81 13.37
C MET A 73 -5.05 -2.89 14.80
N THR A 74 -4.19 -2.74 15.80
CA THR A 74 -4.53 -2.95 17.22
C THR A 74 -4.86 -1.67 17.96
N GLU A 75 -4.30 -0.53 17.54
CA GLU A 75 -4.60 0.78 18.12
C GLU A 75 -4.57 1.83 17.01
N SER A 76 -5.58 2.68 16.90
CA SER A 76 -5.50 3.86 16.04
C SER A 76 -5.97 5.13 16.75
N PRO A 77 -5.11 5.70 17.62
CA PRO A 77 -5.45 6.90 18.39
C PRO A 77 -5.68 8.13 17.50
N ASN A 78 -5.17 8.11 16.27
CA ASN A 78 -5.40 9.15 15.27
C ASN A 78 -6.82 9.10 14.64
N LYS A 79 -7.69 8.19 15.10
CA LYS A 79 -9.08 8.02 14.64
C LYS A 79 -9.18 7.87 13.13
N THR A 80 -8.23 7.19 12.52
CA THR A 80 -8.32 6.79 11.11
C THR A 80 -9.47 5.80 10.88
N GLY A 81 -10.04 5.25 11.97
CA GLY A 81 -11.08 4.22 11.91
C GLY A 81 -10.52 2.86 11.48
N LEU A 82 -9.18 2.71 11.51
CA LEU A 82 -8.51 1.49 11.10
C LEU A 82 -8.40 0.46 12.23
N GLU A 83 -8.68 0.81 13.48
CA GLU A 83 -8.62 -0.13 14.60
C GLU A 83 -9.55 -1.33 14.38
N GLY A 84 -9.00 -2.54 14.53
CA GLY A 84 -9.71 -3.78 14.24
C GLY A 84 -9.71 -4.17 12.75
N ASN A 85 -9.21 -3.32 11.85
CA ASN A 85 -9.06 -3.69 10.44
C ASN A 85 -8.03 -4.79 10.29
N VAL A 86 -8.38 -5.78 9.47
CA VAL A 86 -7.54 -6.91 9.12
C VAL A 86 -7.24 -6.83 7.64
N MET A 87 -5.97 -6.79 7.30
CA MET A 87 -5.47 -6.79 5.93
C MET A 87 -4.72 -8.09 5.68
N THR A 88 -5.07 -8.77 4.59
CA THR A 88 -4.40 -10.00 4.16
C THR A 88 -3.59 -9.71 2.91
N GLY A 89 -2.35 -10.21 2.85
CA GLY A 89 -1.45 -9.83 1.77
C GLY A 89 -0.21 -10.69 1.61
N LEU A 90 0.57 -10.35 0.59
CA LEU A 90 1.86 -10.97 0.27
C LEU A 90 2.89 -9.88 -0.01
N MET A 91 4.16 -10.21 0.13
CA MET A 91 5.24 -9.32 -0.27
C MET A 91 6.13 -10.01 -1.29
N LYS A 92 6.73 -9.24 -2.20
CA LYS A 92 7.75 -9.75 -3.11
C LYS A 92 8.81 -8.70 -3.35
N ALA A 93 10.06 -9.04 -3.09
CA ALA A 93 11.20 -8.20 -3.42
C ALA A 93 11.34 -8.10 -4.93
N PHE A 94 11.61 -6.90 -5.43
CA PHE A 94 11.97 -6.67 -6.83
C PHE A 94 13.31 -5.95 -6.99
N GLU A 95 13.89 -5.51 -5.87
CA GLU A 95 15.23 -4.97 -5.73
C GLU A 95 15.67 -5.08 -4.27
N THR A 96 16.96 -4.96 -3.99
CA THR A 96 17.51 -4.94 -2.63
C THR A 96 16.78 -3.91 -1.77
N GLY A 97 16.01 -4.40 -0.79
CA GLY A 97 15.27 -3.58 0.14
C GLY A 97 13.95 -3.02 -0.38
N LEU A 98 13.59 -3.16 -1.66
CA LEU A 98 12.30 -2.72 -2.21
C LEU A 98 11.36 -3.90 -2.44
N TYR A 99 10.14 -3.73 -1.95
CA TYR A 99 9.10 -4.76 -1.96
C TYR A 99 7.82 -4.22 -2.58
N ALA A 100 7.21 -5.01 -3.45
CA ALA A 100 5.81 -4.88 -3.78
C ALA A 100 4.99 -5.57 -2.68
N VAL A 101 4.05 -4.84 -2.08
CA VAL A 101 3.13 -5.34 -1.06
C VAL A 101 1.76 -5.48 -1.72
N MET A 102 1.30 -6.71 -1.84
CA MET A 102 -0.05 -7.03 -2.29
C MET A 102 -0.98 -7.04 -1.08
N VAL A 103 -2.12 -6.37 -1.18
CA VAL A 103 -3.23 -6.46 -0.22
C VAL A 103 -4.47 -6.90 -0.97
N GLN A 104 -5.13 -7.92 -0.42
CA GLN A 104 -6.41 -8.38 -0.92
C GLN A 104 -7.49 -7.40 -0.48
N ASP A 105 -8.26 -6.88 -1.43
CA ASP A 105 -9.43 -6.06 -1.13
C ASP A 105 -10.60 -6.99 -0.76
N PRO A 106 -11.06 -7.00 0.52
CA PRO A 106 -12.17 -7.86 0.93
C PRO A 106 -13.49 -7.46 0.28
N GLU A 107 -13.63 -6.21 -0.17
CA GLU A 107 -14.83 -5.70 -0.85
C GLU A 107 -14.83 -6.00 -2.35
N LYS A 108 -13.65 -6.28 -2.93
CA LYS A 108 -13.47 -6.59 -4.35
C LYS A 108 -12.66 -7.89 -4.56
N PRO A 109 -13.26 -9.06 -4.31
CA PRO A 109 -12.60 -10.34 -4.56
C PRO A 109 -12.06 -10.44 -5.99
N GLY A 110 -10.80 -10.85 -6.12
CA GLY A 110 -10.10 -10.93 -7.43
C GLY A 110 -9.45 -9.62 -7.89
N HIS A 111 -9.61 -8.54 -7.12
CA HIS A 111 -8.84 -7.31 -7.30
C HIS A 111 -7.86 -7.16 -6.15
N ASN A 112 -6.58 -7.03 -6.50
CA ASN A 112 -5.52 -6.81 -5.54
C ASN A 112 -5.01 -5.38 -5.63
N LEU A 113 -4.74 -4.80 -4.47
CA LEU A 113 -4.07 -3.52 -4.31
C LEU A 113 -2.57 -3.77 -4.14
N TYR A 114 -1.76 -2.93 -4.76
CA TYR A 114 -0.31 -3.01 -4.66
C TYR A 114 0.29 -1.70 -4.17
N MET A 115 1.16 -1.81 -3.17
CA MET A 115 1.85 -0.70 -2.53
C MET A 115 3.36 -0.94 -2.54
N LEU A 116 4.12 0.14 -2.58
CA LEU A 116 5.58 0.10 -2.48
C LEU A 116 5.99 0.19 -1.01
N ALA A 117 6.86 -0.71 -0.59
CA ALA A 117 7.55 -0.63 0.69
C ALA A 117 9.07 -0.75 0.51
N ARG A 118 9.82 -0.06 1.35
CA ARG A 118 11.27 -0.18 1.47
C ARG A 118 11.67 -0.56 2.88
N LYS A 119 12.52 -1.56 3.03
CA LYS A 119 13.17 -1.90 4.31
C LYS A 119 14.43 -1.07 4.51
N ASP A 120 14.57 -0.48 5.69
CA ASP A 120 15.73 0.28 6.15
C ASP A 120 16.05 -0.09 7.62
N GLY A 121 16.83 -1.16 7.81
CA GLY A 121 17.08 -1.73 9.13
C GLY A 121 15.80 -2.23 9.80
N ALA A 122 15.46 -1.65 10.95
CA ALA A 122 14.22 -1.92 11.69
C ALA A 122 13.02 -1.10 11.19
N ARG A 123 13.23 -0.18 10.26
CA ARG A 123 12.21 0.71 9.71
C ARG A 123 11.74 0.19 8.36
N TRP A 124 10.47 0.43 8.08
CA TRP A 124 9.87 0.22 6.77
C TRP A 124 9.22 1.51 6.32
N LEU A 125 9.61 1.99 5.14
CA LEU A 125 9.04 3.17 4.53
C LEU A 125 8.01 2.72 3.49
N ARG A 126 6.83 3.33 3.49
CA ARG A 126 5.77 3.04 2.53
C ARG A 126 5.45 4.30 1.75
N TRP A 127 5.13 4.11 0.48
CA TRP A 127 4.58 5.13 -0.39
C TRP A 127 3.11 4.80 -0.60
N ASP A 128 2.26 5.63 -0.03
CA ASP A 128 0.88 5.77 -0.44
C ASP A 128 0.84 6.60 -1.71
N LEU A 129 -0.01 6.25 -2.65
CA LEU A 129 -0.22 7.03 -3.86
C LEU A 129 -1.55 6.60 -4.43
N VAL A 130 -2.39 7.56 -4.81
CA VAL A 130 -3.59 7.26 -5.59
C VAL A 130 -3.29 7.49 -7.07
N CYS A 131 -4.06 6.86 -7.96
CA CYS A 131 -3.78 6.94 -9.40
C CYS A 131 -3.70 8.37 -9.95
N PRO A 132 -4.56 9.34 -9.57
CA PRO A 132 -4.41 10.73 -10.01
C PRO A 132 -3.05 11.34 -9.63
N ASP A 133 -2.56 11.07 -8.42
CA ASP A 133 -1.26 11.57 -7.96
C ASP A 133 -0.11 10.92 -8.73
N PHE A 134 -0.23 9.62 -9.07
CA PHE A 134 0.73 8.93 -9.92
C PHE A 134 0.77 9.49 -11.34
N VAL A 135 -0.40 9.79 -11.93
CA VAL A 135 -0.50 10.41 -13.25
C VAL A 135 0.15 11.79 -13.23
N ASN A 136 -0.16 12.62 -12.24
CA ASN A 136 0.45 13.95 -12.10
C ASN A 136 1.98 13.83 -11.95
N LEU A 137 2.47 12.92 -11.10
CA LEU A 137 3.90 12.68 -10.92
C LEU A 137 4.57 12.26 -12.24
N ALA A 138 3.92 11.41 -13.03
CA ALA A 138 4.41 11.00 -14.34
C ALA A 138 4.52 12.20 -15.30
N GLU A 139 3.47 13.02 -15.38
CA GLU A 139 3.41 14.20 -16.25
C GLU A 139 4.46 15.24 -15.87
N GLU A 140 4.64 15.52 -14.58
CA GLU A 140 5.66 16.46 -14.05
C GLU A 140 7.09 16.03 -14.42
N ASN A 141 7.31 14.73 -14.58
CA ASN A 141 8.60 14.16 -14.98
C ASN A 141 8.68 13.84 -16.49
N GLY A 142 7.72 14.30 -17.29
CA GLY A 142 7.73 14.16 -18.75
C GLY A 142 7.56 12.73 -19.26
N VAL A 143 6.96 11.84 -18.46
CA VAL A 143 6.70 10.44 -18.83
C VAL A 143 5.20 10.14 -18.82
N THR A 144 4.78 9.14 -19.60
CA THR A 144 3.38 8.69 -19.59
C THR A 144 3.24 7.43 -18.76
N VAL A 145 2.13 7.29 -18.02
CA VAL A 145 1.83 6.06 -17.27
C VAL A 145 1.78 4.82 -18.16
N ALA A 146 1.30 4.96 -19.40
CA ALA A 146 1.30 3.89 -20.40
C ALA A 146 2.70 3.38 -20.74
N SER A 147 3.72 4.25 -20.75
CA SER A 147 5.11 3.83 -20.97
C SER A 147 5.64 2.90 -19.88
N MET A 148 5.01 2.93 -18.69
CA MET A 148 5.31 2.03 -17.57
C MET A 148 4.45 0.76 -17.55
N GLY A 149 3.60 0.55 -18.57
CA GLY A 149 2.68 -0.58 -18.61
C GLY A 149 1.44 -0.41 -17.73
N VAL A 150 1.14 0.83 -17.32
CA VAL A 150 -0.03 1.17 -16.49
C VAL A 150 -1.16 1.66 -17.40
N THR A 151 -2.37 1.15 -17.17
CA THR A 151 -3.61 1.60 -17.82
C THR A 151 -4.47 2.31 -16.81
N ILE A 152 -5.08 3.44 -17.18
CA ILE A 152 -6.05 4.13 -16.34
C ILE A 152 -7.42 3.52 -16.62
N VAL A 153 -8.04 2.91 -15.61
CA VAL A 153 -9.39 2.36 -15.69
C VAL A 153 -10.26 3.07 -14.66
N SER A 154 -11.18 3.90 -15.14
CA SER A 154 -11.97 4.81 -14.30
C SER A 154 -11.08 5.76 -13.49
N SER A 155 -10.81 5.45 -12.22
CA SER A 155 -9.95 6.22 -11.31
C SER A 155 -8.74 5.44 -10.81
N ASP A 156 -8.54 4.21 -11.31
CA ASP A 156 -7.53 3.30 -10.80
C ASP A 156 -6.42 3.09 -11.84
N CYS A 157 -5.20 2.89 -11.34
CA CYS A 157 -4.02 2.63 -12.16
C CYS A 157 -3.82 1.11 -12.22
N GLU A 158 -4.33 0.48 -13.28
CA GLU A 158 -4.26 -0.95 -13.48
C GLU A 158 -2.92 -1.36 -14.10
N VAL A 159 -2.33 -2.42 -13.54
CA VAL A 159 -1.18 -3.14 -14.11
C VAL A 159 -1.56 -4.60 -14.39
N LYS A 160 -1.00 -5.17 -15.45
CA LYS A 160 -1.33 -6.55 -15.87
C LYS A 160 -0.29 -7.59 -15.48
N ASP A 161 0.92 -7.15 -15.14
CA ASP A 161 2.02 -8.03 -14.81
C ASP A 161 2.97 -7.40 -13.79
N PHE A 162 3.78 -8.25 -13.16
CA PHE A 162 4.72 -7.85 -12.13
C PHE A 162 5.86 -6.96 -12.67
N ALA A 163 6.19 -7.07 -13.97
CA ALA A 163 7.22 -6.24 -14.58
C ALA A 163 6.76 -4.78 -14.70
N SER A 164 5.53 -4.56 -15.15
CA SER A 164 4.89 -3.25 -15.24
C SER A 164 4.70 -2.64 -13.85
N LEU A 165 4.26 -3.45 -12.88
CA LEU A 165 4.14 -3.04 -11.47
C LEU A 165 5.47 -2.50 -10.94
N THR A 166 6.54 -3.28 -11.07
CA THR A 166 7.84 -2.92 -10.50
C THR A 166 8.49 -1.76 -11.24
N LYS A 167 8.24 -1.61 -12.56
CA LYS A 167 8.65 -0.42 -13.31
C LYS A 167 7.98 0.84 -12.78
N ALA A 168 6.68 0.81 -12.55
CA ALA A 168 5.94 1.93 -11.99
C ALA A 168 6.35 2.24 -10.54
N MET A 169 6.56 1.21 -9.70
CA MET A 169 7.05 1.39 -8.33
C MET A 169 8.46 1.98 -8.26
N ARG A 170 9.38 1.60 -9.16
CA ARG A 170 10.71 2.22 -9.25
C ARG A 170 10.59 3.71 -9.56
N PHE A 171 9.74 4.07 -10.52
CA PHE A 171 9.47 5.47 -10.84
C PHE A 171 8.94 6.25 -9.63
N VAL A 172 8.01 5.68 -8.86
CA VAL A 172 7.52 6.30 -7.61
C VAL A 172 8.65 6.47 -6.59
N HIS A 173 9.46 5.43 -6.36
CA HIS A 173 10.59 5.48 -5.42
C HIS A 173 11.61 6.58 -5.77
N GLU A 174 11.86 6.79 -7.06
CA GLU A 174 12.84 7.76 -7.55
C GLU A 174 12.31 9.21 -7.47
N ASN A 175 11.01 9.41 -7.61
CA ASN A 175 10.42 10.75 -7.81
C ASN A 175 9.51 11.22 -6.66
N LYS A 176 9.15 10.36 -5.71
CA LYS A 176 8.31 10.70 -4.56
C LYS A 176 8.96 10.28 -3.24
N LYS A 177 8.72 11.05 -2.17
CA LYS A 177 9.10 10.70 -0.80
C LYS A 177 8.06 9.76 -0.15
N PRO A 178 8.48 8.86 0.75
CA PRO A 178 7.53 8.05 1.50
C PRO A 178 6.70 8.94 2.41
N ASP A 179 5.45 8.55 2.64
CA ASP A 179 4.46 9.24 3.46
C ASP A 179 4.02 8.41 4.68
N TRP A 180 4.59 7.21 4.84
CA TRP A 180 4.40 6.37 6.01
C TRP A 180 5.69 5.68 6.44
N GLU A 181 5.83 5.50 7.75
CA GLU A 181 6.91 4.77 8.40
C GLU A 181 6.32 3.72 9.35
N TYR A 182 6.81 2.50 9.27
CA TYR A 182 6.49 1.40 10.18
C TYR A 182 7.78 0.99 10.89
N VAL A 183 7.78 1.04 12.22
CA VAL A 183 8.95 0.72 13.06
C VAL A 183 8.65 -0.56 13.82
N VAL A 184 9.53 -1.55 13.70
CA VAL A 184 9.45 -2.79 14.50
C VAL A 184 9.69 -2.48 15.97
N GLU A 185 8.80 -2.95 16.84
CA GLU A 185 8.91 -2.87 18.30
C GLU A 185 9.56 -4.10 18.93
#